data_AF-A0A095X018-F1
#
_entry.id   AF-A0A095X018-F1
#
_cell.length_a   1.000
_cell.length_b   1.000
_cell.length_c   1.000
_cell.angle_alpha   90.00
_cell.angle_beta   90.00
_cell.angle_gamma   90.00
#
_symmetry.space_group_name_H-M   'P 1'
#
loop_
_entity.id
_entity.type
_entity.pdbx_description
1 polymer ?
#
loop_
_entity_poly.entity_id
_entity_poly.type
_entity_poly.pdbx_seq_one_letter_code
_entity_poly.pdbx_strand_id
1 'polypeptide(L)'
;MASGLLASPTRGGQSWLAHATFANGLWVDGQTRYGAVLASGRQTLFHLAGEAGFHTAAVMPQITLDWPESATMGFETILAAAELDYRGQPFNWVTMPDQFTLTAMDRLLRAERVDDRPLFIQVATGSSHAPWVPVPELLAWEAIGDGHVFDAVAASGEPPEEVWRDSDRVRDQYRMAIDYALETVLSYAARHADDAPLMIVLGDHQAAGFVALDERPHVPMHLIGPAHLVGRAAVDWGLASGLFPPDSAPVVAMDKMRDRILETFSSTAAGAGD
;
A
#
# COMPACT_ATOMS: atom_id res chain seq x y z
N MET A 1 -7.19 16.47 1.56
CA MET A 1 -6.02 15.64 1.21
C MET A 1 -4.75 16.47 1.21
N ALA A 2 -3.59 15.85 1.42
CA ALA A 2 -2.28 16.49 1.31
C ALA A 2 -1.24 15.48 0.78
N SER A 3 -0.18 15.95 0.13
CA SER A 3 0.81 15.10 -0.54
C SER A 3 2.25 15.56 -0.33
N GLY A 4 3.18 14.62 -0.40
CA GLY A 4 4.62 14.86 -0.27
C GLY A 4 5.43 13.77 -0.98
N LEU A 5 6.74 13.79 -0.75
CA LEU A 5 7.68 12.84 -1.34
C LEU A 5 8.46 12.09 -0.26
N LEU A 6 8.62 10.79 -0.43
CA LEU A 6 9.51 9.97 0.38
C LEU A 6 10.71 9.48 -0.42
N ALA A 7 11.85 9.25 0.23
CA ALA A 7 12.95 8.47 -0.32
C ALA A 7 12.79 6.99 0.09
N SER A 8 12.57 6.13 -0.90
CA SER A 8 12.49 4.67 -0.74
C SER A 8 13.86 4.03 -0.53
N PRO A 9 13.95 2.96 0.28
CA PRO A 9 15.17 2.16 0.42
C PRO A 9 15.45 1.25 -0.77
N THR A 10 14.51 1.14 -1.72
CA THR A 10 14.59 0.18 -2.84
C THR A 10 14.22 0.82 -4.17
N ARG A 11 14.48 0.09 -5.26
CA ARG A 11 14.20 0.46 -6.64
C ARG A 11 13.96 -0.80 -7.46
N GLY A 12 12.91 -0.79 -8.27
CA GLY A 12 12.63 -1.85 -9.25
C GLY A 12 12.22 -3.20 -8.66
N GLY A 13 11.98 -3.28 -7.35
CA GLY A 13 11.53 -4.50 -6.69
C GLY A 13 11.81 -4.50 -5.19
N GLN A 14 11.53 -5.65 -4.57
CA GLN A 14 11.77 -5.90 -3.13
C GLN A 14 10.92 -5.02 -2.19
N SER A 15 9.64 -4.83 -2.55
CA SER A 15 8.64 -4.06 -1.81
C SER A 15 8.61 -4.31 -0.30
N TRP A 16 8.84 -5.56 0.12
CA TRP A 16 8.86 -5.92 1.56
C TRP A 16 9.93 -5.16 2.36
N LEU A 17 11.02 -4.70 1.73
CA LEU A 17 12.05 -3.87 2.37
C LEU A 17 11.55 -2.44 2.63
N ALA A 18 10.76 -1.88 1.70
CA ALA A 18 10.08 -0.61 1.89
C ALA A 18 8.99 -0.71 2.96
N HIS A 19 8.18 -1.79 2.95
CA HIS A 19 7.19 -2.07 3.99
C HIS A 19 7.86 -2.14 5.38
N ALA A 20 8.94 -2.91 5.50
CA ALA A 20 9.69 -3.03 6.75
C ALA A 20 10.27 -1.69 7.19
N THR A 21 10.80 -0.89 6.26
CA THR A 21 11.36 0.43 6.55
C THR A 21 10.32 1.39 7.09
N PHE A 22 9.17 1.49 6.41
CA PHE A 22 8.07 2.35 6.81
C PHE A 22 7.50 1.94 8.17
N ALA A 23 7.25 0.64 8.37
CA ALA A 23 6.60 0.12 9.58
C ALA A 23 7.52 0.09 10.81
N ASN A 24 8.83 -0.13 10.65
CA ASN A 24 9.78 -0.25 11.77
C ASN A 24 10.58 1.02 12.03
N GLY A 25 10.61 1.96 11.10
CA GLY A 25 11.41 3.18 11.20
C GLY A 25 12.91 2.93 11.19
N LEU A 26 13.35 1.86 10.52
CA LEU A 26 14.76 1.54 10.29
C LEU A 26 15.00 1.46 8.79
N TRP A 27 16.09 2.02 8.28
CA TRP A 27 16.42 1.94 6.87
C TRP A 27 16.81 0.50 6.48
N VAL A 28 15.89 -0.22 5.84
CA VAL A 28 16.06 -1.61 5.39
C VAL A 28 16.19 -1.62 3.87
N ASP A 29 17.42 -1.70 3.38
CA ASP A 29 17.79 -1.65 1.95
C ASP A 29 18.31 -3.00 1.42
N GLY A 30 18.12 -4.07 2.19
CA GLY A 30 18.54 -5.41 1.77
C GLY A 30 18.26 -6.50 2.79
N GLN A 31 18.46 -7.75 2.37
CA GLN A 31 18.06 -8.94 3.13
C GLN A 31 18.76 -9.06 4.50
N THR A 32 20.03 -8.66 4.61
CA THR A 32 20.75 -8.69 5.90
C THR A 32 20.07 -7.81 6.93
N ARG A 33 19.68 -6.58 6.56
CA ARG A 33 18.97 -5.67 7.46
C ARG A 33 17.57 -6.17 7.74
N TYR A 34 16.89 -6.71 6.74
CA TYR A 34 15.57 -7.30 6.92
C TYR A 34 15.58 -8.42 7.97
N GLY A 35 16.50 -9.38 7.84
CA GLY A 35 16.69 -10.43 8.85
C GLY A 35 17.03 -9.89 10.24
N ALA A 36 17.86 -8.85 10.32
CA ALA A 36 18.19 -8.21 11.60
C ALA A 36 16.96 -7.54 12.26
N VAL A 37 16.09 -6.89 11.48
CA VAL A 37 14.85 -6.28 11.99
C VAL A 37 13.91 -7.34 12.52
N LEU A 38 13.68 -8.43 11.77
CA LEU A 38 12.83 -9.55 12.21
C LEU A 38 13.32 -10.16 13.53
N ALA A 39 14.64 -10.27 13.71
CA ALA A 39 15.24 -10.82 14.92
C ALA A 39 15.34 -9.83 16.10
N SER A 40 15.13 -8.53 15.86
CA SER A 40 15.43 -7.48 16.85
C SER A 40 14.41 -7.36 17.98
N GLY A 41 13.19 -7.89 17.80
CA GLY A 41 12.06 -7.65 18.70
C GLY A 41 11.55 -6.20 18.69
N ARG A 42 12.01 -5.36 17.75
CA ARG A 42 11.54 -3.98 17.63
C ARG A 42 10.06 -3.96 17.24
N GLN A 43 9.29 -3.18 17.98
CA GLN A 43 7.87 -3.00 17.70
C GLN A 43 7.65 -2.12 16.46
N THR A 44 6.96 -2.69 15.49
CA THR A 44 6.43 -2.01 14.29
C THR A 44 5.28 -1.07 14.66
N LEU A 45 4.82 -0.25 13.70
CA LEU A 45 3.57 0.50 13.82
C LEU A 45 2.37 -0.37 14.20
N PHE A 46 2.31 -1.62 13.73
CA PHE A 46 1.18 -2.52 13.98
C PHE A 46 1.15 -3.03 15.42
N HIS A 47 2.31 -3.36 16.01
CA HIS A 47 2.36 -3.68 17.44
C HIS A 47 1.84 -2.52 18.29
N LEU A 48 2.31 -1.31 18.01
CA LEU A 48 1.94 -0.10 18.75
C LEU A 48 0.46 0.25 18.54
N ALA A 49 -0.07 0.07 17.34
CA ALA A 49 -1.50 0.25 17.08
C ALA A 49 -2.35 -0.76 17.85
N GLY A 50 -1.93 -2.03 17.89
CA GLY A 50 -2.59 -3.06 18.70
C GLY A 50 -2.62 -2.71 20.18
N GLU A 51 -1.49 -2.25 20.74
CA GLU A 51 -1.41 -1.76 22.13
C GLU A 51 -2.27 -0.52 22.38
N ALA A 52 -2.45 0.33 21.37
CA ALA A 52 -3.34 1.48 21.41
C ALA A 52 -4.83 1.12 21.22
N GLY A 53 -5.17 -0.17 21.09
CA GLY A 53 -6.55 -0.66 21.03
C GLY A 53 -7.11 -0.80 19.61
N PHE A 54 -6.28 -0.73 18.56
CA PHE A 54 -6.70 -1.05 17.20
C PHE A 54 -6.71 -2.56 16.97
N HIS A 55 -7.53 -3.02 16.03
CA HIS A 55 -7.36 -4.34 15.43
C HIS A 55 -6.45 -4.20 14.20
N THR A 56 -5.32 -4.92 14.20
CA THR A 56 -4.29 -4.78 13.17
C THR A 56 -4.41 -5.86 12.11
N ALA A 57 -4.30 -5.47 10.83
CA ALA A 57 -4.39 -6.42 9.74
C ALA A 57 -3.42 -6.15 8.59
N ALA A 58 -3.07 -7.21 7.86
CA ALA A 58 -2.33 -7.15 6.61
C ALA A 58 -3.17 -7.75 5.48
N VAL A 59 -3.30 -7.02 4.37
CA VAL A 59 -3.94 -7.47 3.13
C VAL A 59 -2.87 -7.58 2.05
N MET A 60 -2.53 -8.82 1.71
CA MET A 60 -1.32 -9.16 0.96
C MET A 60 -1.66 -10.09 -0.22
N PRO A 61 -2.29 -9.59 -1.30
CA PRO A 61 -2.84 -10.40 -2.39
C PRO A 61 -1.79 -11.23 -3.15
N GLN A 62 -0.51 -10.86 -3.05
CA GLN A 62 0.60 -11.53 -3.73
C GLN A 62 1.35 -12.55 -2.86
N ILE A 63 0.94 -12.76 -1.60
CA ILE A 63 1.50 -13.81 -0.76
C ILE A 63 0.72 -15.10 -1.03
N THR A 64 1.35 -16.01 -1.78
CA THR A 64 0.78 -17.30 -2.22
C THR A 64 1.44 -18.51 -1.55
N LEU A 65 2.47 -18.27 -0.76
CA LEU A 65 3.20 -19.27 0.03
C LEU A 65 3.16 -18.88 1.50
N ASP A 66 3.59 -19.80 2.37
CA ASP A 66 3.74 -19.51 3.80
C ASP A 66 4.61 -18.26 4.02
N TRP A 67 4.14 -17.38 4.91
CA TRP A 67 4.82 -16.14 5.27
C TRP A 67 5.10 -16.08 6.77
N PRO A 68 6.03 -16.92 7.27
CA PRO A 68 6.31 -17.04 8.71
C PRO A 68 6.85 -15.74 9.33
N GLU A 69 7.49 -14.88 8.53
CA GLU A 69 8.00 -13.58 8.99
C GLU A 69 6.91 -12.68 9.55
N SER A 70 5.67 -12.81 9.06
CA SER A 70 4.51 -12.01 9.49
C SER A 70 4.24 -12.10 11.00
N ALA A 71 4.60 -13.22 11.63
CA ALA A 71 4.45 -13.43 13.08
C ALA A 71 5.25 -12.42 13.92
N THR A 72 6.25 -11.77 13.33
CA THR A 72 7.08 -10.75 14.00
C THR A 72 6.68 -9.32 13.65
N MET A 73 5.58 -9.13 12.91
CA MET A 73 5.20 -7.83 12.35
C MET A 73 4.05 -7.13 13.07
N GLY A 74 3.37 -7.80 13.99
CA GLY A 74 2.33 -7.20 14.86
C GLY A 74 0.92 -7.19 14.26
N PHE A 75 0.66 -8.04 13.27
CA PHE A 75 -0.67 -8.23 12.70
C PHE A 75 -1.47 -9.27 13.48
N GLU A 76 -2.74 -8.97 13.77
CA GLU A 76 -3.69 -9.93 14.34
C GLU A 76 -4.39 -10.75 13.24
N THR A 77 -4.73 -10.09 12.12
CA THR A 77 -5.36 -10.74 10.96
C THR A 77 -4.47 -10.61 9.73
N ILE A 78 -4.30 -11.70 9.00
CA ILE A 78 -3.60 -11.72 7.71
C ILE A 78 -4.56 -12.24 6.65
N LEU A 79 -4.80 -11.42 5.64
CA LEU A 79 -5.53 -11.80 4.42
C LEU A 79 -4.51 -11.92 3.29
N ALA A 80 -3.92 -13.11 3.12
CA ALA A 80 -3.06 -13.40 1.99
C ALA A 80 -3.91 -13.82 0.77
N ALA A 81 -3.29 -14.25 -0.32
CA ALA A 81 -3.99 -14.50 -1.58
C ALA A 81 -5.18 -15.47 -1.43
N ALA A 82 -5.00 -16.53 -0.61
CA ALA A 82 -6.01 -17.56 -0.41
C ALA A 82 -7.21 -17.05 0.39
N GLU A 83 -6.98 -16.21 1.41
CA GLU A 83 -8.03 -15.70 2.28
C GLU A 83 -8.93 -14.65 1.60
N LEU A 84 -8.45 -14.00 0.54
CA LEU A 84 -9.24 -13.00 -0.22
C LEU A 84 -10.35 -13.64 -1.08
N ASP A 85 -10.29 -14.95 -1.29
CA ASP A 85 -11.30 -15.73 -1.99
C ASP A 85 -11.57 -15.26 -3.43
N TYR A 86 -10.53 -14.84 -4.15
CA TYR A 86 -10.63 -14.49 -5.57
C TYR A 86 -10.89 -15.73 -6.43
N ARG A 87 -11.92 -15.66 -7.28
CA ARG A 87 -12.34 -16.75 -8.16
C ARG A 87 -12.07 -16.51 -9.65
N GLY A 88 -11.70 -15.28 -10.02
CA GLY A 88 -11.33 -14.95 -11.38
C GLY A 88 -9.96 -15.48 -11.80
N GLN A 89 -9.62 -15.28 -13.08
CA GLN A 89 -8.30 -15.59 -13.62
C GLN A 89 -7.24 -14.60 -13.11
N PRO A 90 -5.99 -15.07 -12.90
CA PRO A 90 -4.89 -14.20 -12.55
C PRO A 90 -4.44 -13.34 -13.74
N PHE A 91 -3.87 -12.18 -13.43
CA PHE A 91 -3.24 -11.25 -14.35
C PHE A 91 -1.74 -11.55 -14.44
N ASN A 92 -1.41 -12.67 -15.10
CA ASN A 92 -0.04 -13.21 -15.14
C ASN A 92 0.49 -13.52 -13.72
N TRP A 93 1.49 -12.76 -13.27
CA TRP A 93 2.04 -12.89 -11.92
C TRP A 93 1.14 -12.25 -10.86
N VAL A 94 0.34 -11.24 -11.23
CA VAL A 94 -0.62 -10.60 -10.33
C VAL A 94 -1.80 -11.54 -10.13
N THR A 95 -2.09 -11.92 -8.90
CA THR A 95 -3.13 -12.92 -8.59
C THR A 95 -4.53 -12.37 -8.83
N MET A 96 -4.74 -11.10 -8.47
CA MET A 96 -6.03 -10.39 -8.53
C MET A 96 -5.81 -8.87 -8.61
N PRO A 97 -6.75 -8.12 -9.22
CA PRO A 97 -6.65 -6.66 -9.33
C PRO A 97 -7.00 -5.96 -8.01
N ASP A 98 -6.48 -4.75 -7.81
CA ASP A 98 -6.65 -3.98 -6.56
C ASP A 98 -8.11 -3.67 -6.24
N GLN A 99 -8.98 -3.53 -7.26
CA GLN A 99 -10.41 -3.31 -7.05
C GLN A 99 -11.07 -4.52 -6.37
N PHE A 100 -10.65 -5.75 -6.70
CA PHE A 100 -11.07 -6.94 -5.96
C PHE A 100 -10.46 -6.97 -4.56
N THR A 101 -9.15 -6.74 -4.44
CA THR A 101 -8.45 -6.74 -3.14
C THR A 101 -9.12 -5.82 -2.12
N LEU A 102 -9.47 -4.58 -2.51
CA LEU A 102 -10.14 -3.61 -1.64
C LEU A 102 -11.59 -4.01 -1.34
N THR A 103 -12.31 -4.60 -2.29
CA THR A 103 -13.66 -5.13 -2.08
C THR A 103 -13.66 -6.28 -1.06
N ALA A 104 -12.71 -7.22 -1.21
CA ALA A 104 -12.54 -8.34 -0.29
C ALA A 104 -12.10 -7.88 1.10
N MET A 105 -11.21 -6.89 1.19
CA MET A 105 -10.82 -6.28 2.47
C MET A 105 -12.03 -5.72 3.22
N ASP A 106 -12.90 -4.96 2.56
CA ASP A 106 -14.10 -4.40 3.18
C ASP A 106 -15.06 -5.48 3.67
N ARG A 107 -15.29 -6.51 2.84
CA ARG A 107 -16.11 -7.66 3.21
C ARG A 107 -15.56 -8.33 4.47
N LEU A 108 -14.28 -8.67 4.48
CA LEU A 108 -13.67 -9.52 5.50
C LEU A 108 -13.31 -8.77 6.79
N LEU A 109 -12.87 -7.50 6.70
CA LEU A 109 -12.40 -6.74 7.86
C LEU A 109 -13.41 -5.73 8.40
N ARG A 110 -14.34 -5.23 7.57
CA ARG A 110 -15.35 -4.25 8.01
C ARG A 110 -16.73 -4.88 8.21
N ALA A 111 -17.24 -5.59 7.21
CA ALA A 111 -18.58 -6.16 7.26
C ALA A 111 -18.64 -7.41 8.14
N GLU A 112 -17.65 -8.29 8.04
CA GLU A 112 -17.52 -9.55 8.81
C GLU A 112 -16.59 -9.40 10.02
N ARG A 113 -16.44 -8.16 10.53
CA ARG A 113 -15.47 -7.85 11.58
C ARG A 113 -15.61 -8.74 12.81
N VAL A 114 -14.48 -9.15 13.36
CA VAL A 114 -14.40 -10.03 14.54
C VAL A 114 -14.70 -9.31 15.85
N ASP A 115 -14.45 -8.00 15.90
CA ASP A 115 -14.70 -7.14 17.05
C ASP A 115 -14.94 -5.68 16.62
N ASP A 116 -15.26 -4.82 17.60
CA ASP A 116 -15.65 -3.43 17.38
C ASP A 116 -14.47 -2.43 17.43
N ARG A 117 -13.22 -2.90 17.53
CA ARG A 117 -12.04 -2.02 17.57
C ARG A 117 -11.85 -1.29 16.24
N PRO A 118 -11.29 -0.07 16.24
CA PRO A 118 -10.90 0.60 15.00
C PRO A 118 -9.80 -0.21 14.29
N LEU A 119 -9.83 -0.20 12.95
CA LEU A 119 -8.90 -0.98 12.13
C LEU A 119 -7.61 -0.19 11.85
N PHE A 120 -6.45 -0.85 11.92
CA PHE A 120 -5.17 -0.34 11.44
C PHE A 120 -4.56 -1.33 10.45
N ILE A 121 -4.68 -1.02 9.15
CA ILE A 121 -4.49 -2.01 8.08
C ILE A 121 -3.32 -1.60 7.17
N GLN A 122 -2.46 -2.58 6.86
CA GLN A 122 -1.56 -2.50 5.71
C GLN A 122 -2.22 -3.18 4.50
N VAL A 123 -2.25 -2.51 3.35
CA VAL A 123 -2.69 -3.10 2.09
C VAL A 123 -1.55 -2.99 1.08
N ALA A 124 -1.11 -4.12 0.53
CA ALA A 124 -0.16 -4.14 -0.57
C ALA A 124 -0.92 -4.21 -1.91
N THR A 125 -0.89 -3.12 -2.68
CA THR A 125 -1.47 -3.11 -4.03
C THR A 125 -0.61 -3.89 -5.02
N GLY A 126 -1.23 -4.53 -6.01
CA GLY A 126 -0.57 -5.40 -6.98
C GLY A 126 -0.73 -5.01 -8.44
N SER A 127 -1.73 -4.18 -8.81
CA SER A 127 -2.07 -3.98 -10.24
C SER A 127 -1.01 -3.21 -11.02
N SER A 128 -0.15 -2.44 -10.33
CA SER A 128 0.99 -1.74 -10.92
C SER A 128 2.30 -2.54 -10.86
N HIS A 129 2.24 -3.84 -10.61
CA HIS A 129 3.41 -4.71 -10.69
C HIS A 129 3.69 -5.15 -12.14
N ALA A 130 4.96 -5.35 -12.48
CA ALA A 130 5.32 -5.95 -13.77
C ALA A 130 4.64 -7.33 -13.93
N PRO A 131 4.17 -7.68 -15.14
CA PRO A 131 4.54 -7.11 -16.43
C PRO A 131 3.67 -5.95 -16.94
N TRP A 132 2.77 -5.39 -16.12
CA TRP A 132 1.85 -4.29 -16.47
C TRP A 132 0.87 -4.59 -17.61
N VAL A 133 0.63 -5.86 -17.91
CA VAL A 133 -0.33 -6.30 -18.92
C VAL A 133 -1.00 -7.59 -18.45
N PRO A 134 -2.30 -7.79 -18.74
CA PRO A 134 -3.26 -6.77 -19.16
C PRO A 134 -3.58 -5.78 -18.04
N VAL A 135 -4.05 -4.58 -18.40
CA VAL A 135 -4.54 -3.58 -17.44
C VAL A 135 -6.07 -3.56 -17.47
N PRO A 136 -6.76 -3.81 -16.36
CA PRO A 136 -8.22 -3.71 -16.29
C PRO A 136 -8.70 -2.26 -16.37
N GLU A 137 -9.97 -2.06 -16.70
CA GLU A 137 -10.67 -0.78 -16.51
C GLU A 137 -11.34 -0.75 -15.13
N LEU A 138 -11.54 0.45 -14.57
CA LEU A 138 -12.29 0.61 -13.33
C LEU A 138 -13.76 0.23 -13.55
N LEU A 139 -14.24 -0.78 -12.82
CA LEU A 139 -15.64 -1.20 -12.88
C LEU A 139 -16.46 -0.54 -11.77
N ALA A 140 -17.79 -0.63 -11.88
CA ALA A 140 -18.66 -0.31 -10.74
C ALA A 140 -18.36 -1.27 -9.58
N TRP A 141 -18.22 -0.74 -8.36
CA TRP A 141 -17.86 -1.52 -7.16
C TRP A 141 -18.84 -2.66 -6.86
N GLU A 142 -20.11 -2.50 -7.22
CA GLU A 142 -21.16 -3.52 -7.04
C GLU A 142 -21.05 -4.69 -8.03
N ALA A 143 -20.29 -4.52 -9.12
CA ALA A 143 -20.12 -5.55 -10.16
C ALA A 143 -18.95 -6.50 -9.89
N ILE A 144 -18.13 -6.23 -8.87
CA ILE A 144 -16.87 -6.96 -8.61
C ILE A 144 -17.12 -8.42 -8.23
N GLY A 145 -18.11 -8.67 -7.37
CA GLY A 145 -18.51 -10.02 -6.95
C GLY A 145 -17.32 -10.84 -6.42
N ASP A 146 -17.16 -12.05 -6.97
CA ASP A 146 -16.08 -12.98 -6.64
C ASP A 146 -14.86 -12.86 -7.58
N GLY A 147 -14.88 -11.88 -8.49
CA GLY A 147 -13.76 -11.57 -9.39
C GLY A 147 -13.85 -12.13 -10.80
N HIS A 148 -14.80 -13.02 -11.13
CA HIS A 148 -14.94 -13.55 -12.51
C HIS A 148 -15.22 -12.47 -13.57
N VAL A 149 -15.72 -11.30 -13.16
CA VAL A 149 -15.92 -10.14 -14.04
C VAL A 149 -14.63 -9.71 -14.75
N PHE A 150 -13.46 -10.04 -14.18
CA PHE A 150 -12.16 -9.72 -14.74
C PHE A 150 -11.61 -10.78 -15.71
N ASP A 151 -12.25 -11.94 -15.86
CA ASP A 151 -11.71 -13.05 -16.66
C ASP A 151 -11.45 -12.67 -18.12
N ALA A 152 -12.38 -11.91 -18.70
CA ALA A 152 -12.28 -11.48 -20.09
C ALA A 152 -11.04 -10.59 -20.32
N VAL A 153 -10.74 -9.68 -19.38
CA VAL A 153 -9.58 -8.79 -19.52
C VAL A 153 -8.28 -9.48 -19.14
N ALA A 154 -8.30 -10.37 -18.14
CA ALA A 154 -7.15 -11.21 -17.80
C ALA A 154 -6.69 -12.06 -19.01
N ALA A 155 -7.64 -12.49 -19.86
CA ALA A 155 -7.36 -13.24 -21.08
C ALA A 155 -7.09 -12.38 -22.34
N SER A 156 -7.28 -11.05 -22.29
CA SER A 156 -7.18 -10.18 -23.47
C SER A 156 -5.81 -9.57 -23.70
N GLY A 157 -4.88 -9.71 -22.76
CA GLY A 157 -3.55 -9.11 -22.84
C GLY A 157 -2.66 -9.76 -23.89
N GLU A 158 -1.83 -8.95 -24.57
CA GLU A 158 -0.69 -9.49 -25.30
C GLU A 158 0.26 -10.22 -24.33
N PRO A 159 0.93 -11.30 -24.76
CA PRO A 159 1.87 -12.00 -23.91
C PRO A 159 2.96 -11.04 -23.41
N PRO A 160 3.33 -11.08 -22.11
CA PRO A 160 4.38 -10.22 -21.56
C PRO A 160 5.67 -10.23 -22.40
N GLU A 161 6.08 -11.39 -22.90
CA GLU A 161 7.28 -11.54 -23.73
C GLU A 161 7.24 -10.77 -25.06
N GLU A 162 6.07 -10.43 -25.58
CA GLU A 162 5.92 -9.62 -26.79
C GLU A 162 5.99 -8.13 -26.47
N VAL A 163 5.31 -7.70 -25.42
CA VAL A 163 5.35 -6.31 -24.93
C VAL A 163 6.77 -5.94 -24.52
N TRP A 164 7.47 -6.83 -23.80
CA TRP A 164 8.80 -6.58 -23.24
C TRP A 164 9.94 -6.55 -24.27
N ARG A 165 9.65 -6.80 -25.56
CA ARG A 165 10.62 -6.59 -26.66
C ARG A 165 10.78 -5.12 -27.04
N ASP A 166 9.85 -4.26 -26.63
CA ASP A 166 9.84 -2.84 -26.97
C ASP A 166 9.74 -1.99 -25.69
N SER A 167 10.79 -1.23 -25.41
CA SER A 167 10.88 -0.42 -24.20
C SER A 167 9.87 0.73 -24.15
N ASP A 168 9.42 1.26 -25.28
CA ASP A 168 8.40 2.32 -25.31
C ASP A 168 7.04 1.71 -24.96
N ARG A 169 6.74 0.51 -25.48
CA ARG A 169 5.50 -0.23 -25.15
C ARG A 169 5.45 -0.63 -23.68
N VAL A 170 6.56 -1.06 -23.09
CA VAL A 170 6.65 -1.35 -21.64
C VAL A 170 6.33 -0.09 -20.82
N ARG A 171 6.87 1.07 -21.22
CA ARG A 171 6.62 2.35 -20.54
C ARG A 171 5.16 2.79 -20.67
N ASP A 172 4.53 2.57 -21.83
CA ASP A 172 3.10 2.85 -22.02
C ASP A 172 2.21 1.96 -21.13
N GLN A 173 2.50 0.66 -21.05
CA GLN A 173 1.76 -0.25 -20.17
C GLN A 173 1.96 0.10 -18.69
N TYR A 174 3.19 0.45 -18.28
CA TYR A 174 3.46 0.95 -16.93
C TYR A 174 2.62 2.19 -16.60
N ARG A 175 2.54 3.17 -17.51
CA ARG A 175 1.71 4.36 -17.34
C ARG A 175 0.24 4.00 -17.13
N MET A 176 -0.30 3.08 -17.92
CA MET A 176 -1.69 2.61 -17.80
C MET A 176 -1.94 1.88 -16.48
N ALA A 177 -1.01 1.02 -16.05
CA ALA A 177 -1.14 0.28 -14.80
C ALA A 177 -1.09 1.21 -13.56
N ILE A 178 -0.24 2.25 -13.59
CA ILE A 178 -0.21 3.28 -12.55
C ILE A 178 -1.50 4.11 -12.54
N ASP A 179 -2.02 4.48 -13.72
CA ASP A 179 -3.28 5.20 -13.85
C ASP A 179 -4.43 4.41 -13.22
N TYR A 180 -4.60 3.13 -13.58
CA TYR A 180 -5.60 2.25 -12.99
C TYR A 180 -5.43 2.10 -11.47
N ALA A 181 -4.21 1.89 -10.98
CA ALA A 181 -3.95 1.71 -9.55
C ALA A 181 -4.32 2.96 -8.74
N LEU A 182 -3.94 4.15 -9.22
CA LEU A 182 -4.28 5.42 -8.59
C LEU A 182 -5.79 5.71 -8.67
N GLU A 183 -6.41 5.50 -9.82
CA GLU A 183 -7.86 5.66 -10.01
C GLU A 183 -8.63 4.73 -9.06
N THR A 184 -8.22 3.47 -8.93
CA THR A 184 -8.83 2.49 -8.03
C THR A 184 -8.76 2.94 -6.57
N VAL A 185 -7.59 3.35 -6.09
CA VAL A 185 -7.41 3.77 -4.69
C VAL A 185 -8.15 5.08 -4.40
N LEU A 186 -8.14 6.05 -5.33
CA LEU A 186 -8.87 7.31 -5.17
C LEU A 186 -10.40 7.11 -5.24
N SER A 187 -10.88 6.24 -6.12
CA SER A 187 -12.28 5.84 -6.21
C SER A 187 -12.73 5.14 -4.92
N TYR A 188 -11.89 4.26 -4.36
CA TYR A 188 -12.14 3.62 -3.06
C TYR A 188 -12.20 4.67 -1.94
N ALA A 189 -11.24 5.60 -1.88
CA ALA A 189 -11.28 6.68 -0.88
C ALA A 189 -12.56 7.54 -0.98
N ALA A 190 -13.01 7.84 -2.21
CA ALA A 190 -14.25 8.58 -2.45
C ALA A 190 -15.49 7.80 -2.02
N ARG A 191 -15.50 6.46 -2.21
CA ARG A 191 -16.58 5.57 -1.77
C ARG A 191 -16.81 5.64 -0.25
N HIS A 192 -15.75 5.87 0.53
CA HIS A 192 -15.82 5.98 1.99
C HIS A 192 -15.86 7.42 2.50
N ALA A 193 -16.13 8.43 1.64
CA ALA A 193 -16.01 9.83 2.04
C ALA A 193 -16.92 10.24 3.22
N ASP A 194 -18.09 9.59 3.37
CA ASP A 194 -19.03 9.87 4.47
C ASP A 194 -18.52 9.41 5.84
N ASP A 195 -17.69 8.38 5.88
CA ASP A 195 -17.02 7.85 7.09
C ASP A 195 -15.55 7.56 6.77
N ALA A 196 -14.83 8.62 6.40
CA ALA A 196 -13.50 8.51 5.82
C ALA A 196 -12.47 8.01 6.84
N PRO A 197 -11.79 6.87 6.56
CA PRO A 197 -10.58 6.53 7.30
C PRO A 197 -9.47 7.52 6.96
N LEU A 198 -8.44 7.58 7.82
CA LEU A 198 -7.18 8.18 7.43
C LEU A 198 -6.39 7.17 6.58
N MET A 199 -6.17 7.50 5.31
CA MET A 199 -5.43 6.69 4.35
C MET A 199 -4.07 7.35 4.06
N ILE A 200 -3.00 6.57 4.22
CA ILE A 200 -1.66 6.91 3.72
C ILE A 200 -1.42 6.05 2.48
N VAL A 201 -1.46 6.67 1.30
CA VAL A 201 -1.21 6.01 0.02
C VAL A 201 0.18 6.41 -0.43
N LEU A 202 1.07 5.45 -0.65
CA LEU A 202 2.45 5.73 -1.05
C LEU A 202 2.98 4.71 -2.03
N GLY A 203 3.93 5.14 -2.87
CA GLY A 203 4.78 4.20 -3.60
C GLY A 203 5.76 3.52 -2.65
N ASP A 204 5.98 2.22 -2.85
CA ASP A 204 7.03 1.46 -2.16
C ASP A 204 8.39 1.74 -2.79
N HIS A 205 8.49 1.81 -4.12
CA HIS A 205 9.69 2.17 -4.87
C HIS A 205 9.37 2.68 -6.29
N GLN A 206 10.36 3.29 -6.93
CA GLN A 206 10.33 3.56 -8.37
C GLN A 206 10.42 2.26 -9.18
N ALA A 207 9.89 2.25 -10.41
CA ALA A 207 10.15 1.18 -11.36
C ALA A 207 11.65 1.09 -11.72
N ALA A 208 12.05 0.06 -12.47
CA ALA A 208 13.41 -0.04 -12.98
C ALA A 208 13.77 1.20 -13.82
N GLY A 209 15.05 1.62 -13.80
CA GLY A 209 15.48 2.90 -14.38
C GLY A 209 15.11 3.11 -15.85
N PHE A 210 15.14 2.06 -16.67
CA PHE A 210 14.74 2.14 -18.08
C PHE A 210 13.23 2.40 -18.28
N VAL A 211 12.41 2.12 -17.27
CA VAL A 211 10.97 2.40 -17.27
C VAL A 211 10.69 3.77 -16.65
N ALA A 212 11.23 4.02 -15.46
CA ALA A 212 11.01 5.26 -14.73
C ALA A 212 11.68 6.48 -15.39
N LEU A 213 12.76 6.26 -16.15
CA LEU A 213 13.63 7.31 -16.71
C LEU A 213 14.15 8.29 -15.64
N ASP A 214 14.26 7.80 -14.40
CA ASP A 214 14.67 8.57 -13.23
C ASP A 214 15.43 7.66 -12.25
N GLU A 215 16.57 8.16 -11.76
CA GLU A 215 17.44 7.47 -10.79
C GLU A 215 17.29 7.96 -9.34
N ARG A 216 16.36 8.87 -9.08
CA ARG A 216 16.03 9.32 -7.72
C ARG A 216 15.20 8.26 -6.99
N PRO A 217 15.39 8.05 -5.67
CA PRO A 217 14.61 7.09 -4.89
C PRO A 217 13.23 7.65 -4.48
N HIS A 218 12.74 8.68 -5.18
CA HIS A 218 11.60 9.45 -4.73
C HIS A 218 10.28 8.77 -5.10
N VAL A 219 9.39 8.63 -4.14
CA VAL A 219 8.04 8.08 -4.32
C VAL A 219 7.01 9.05 -3.75
N PRO A 220 5.82 9.18 -4.38
CA PRO A 220 4.76 10.01 -3.85
C PRO A 220 4.18 9.40 -2.58
N MET A 221 3.71 10.27 -1.68
CA MET A 221 2.87 9.90 -0.55
C MET A 221 1.68 10.87 -0.51
N HIS A 222 0.48 10.32 -0.38
CA HIS A 222 -0.78 11.05 -0.27
C HIS A 222 -1.46 10.69 1.04
N LEU A 223 -1.98 11.71 1.71
CA LEU A 223 -2.81 11.60 2.90
C LEU A 223 -4.24 12.02 2.57
N ILE A 224 -5.17 11.10 2.72
CA ILE A 224 -6.59 11.26 2.40
C ILE A 224 -7.39 10.89 3.64
N GLY A 225 -8.43 11.64 3.99
CA GLY A 225 -9.23 11.37 5.18
C GLY A 225 -9.77 12.63 5.86
N PRO A 226 -10.15 12.54 7.16
CA PRO A 226 -10.72 13.65 7.91
C PRO A 226 -9.84 14.89 7.93
N ALA A 227 -10.43 16.06 7.63
CA ALA A 227 -9.69 17.31 7.43
C ALA A 227 -8.78 17.69 8.61
N HIS A 228 -9.20 17.39 9.85
CA HIS A 228 -8.43 17.71 11.05
C HIS A 228 -7.18 16.82 11.22
N LEU A 229 -7.24 15.54 10.82
CA LEU A 229 -6.09 14.62 10.84
C LEU A 229 -5.12 14.96 9.71
N VAL A 230 -5.66 15.19 8.50
CA VAL A 230 -4.87 15.58 7.34
C VAL A 230 -4.16 16.92 7.59
N GLY A 231 -4.88 17.90 8.15
CA GLY A 231 -4.33 19.22 8.45
C GLY A 231 -3.19 19.16 9.47
N ARG A 232 -3.32 18.32 10.51
CA ARG A 232 -2.26 18.11 11.51
C ARG A 232 -0.99 17.55 10.87
N ALA A 233 -1.11 16.42 10.16
CA ALA A 233 0.03 15.79 9.50
C ALA A 233 0.62 16.66 8.38
N ALA A 234 -0.19 17.46 7.68
CA ALA A 234 0.31 18.35 6.65
C ALA A 234 1.27 19.40 7.22
N VAL A 235 0.96 19.97 8.38
CA VAL A 235 1.84 20.91 9.09
C VAL A 235 3.09 20.19 9.60
N ASP A 236 2.92 19.08 10.32
CA ASP A 236 4.01 18.38 10.98
C ASP A 236 5.02 17.78 9.98
N TRP A 237 4.53 17.26 8.86
CA TRP A 237 5.35 16.52 7.90
C TRP A 237 5.79 17.36 6.70
N GLY A 238 5.25 18.58 6.55
CA GLY A 238 5.54 19.48 5.44
C GLY A 238 4.85 19.09 4.12
N LEU A 239 3.61 18.59 4.19
CA LEU A 239 2.85 18.16 3.01
C LEU A 239 2.16 19.35 2.33
N ALA A 240 2.12 19.32 1.00
CA ALA A 240 1.39 20.28 0.19
C ALA A 240 -0.09 19.88 0.06
N SER A 241 -0.98 20.87 -0.05
CA SER A 241 -2.40 20.59 -0.33
C SER A 241 -2.60 20.03 -1.75
N GLY A 242 -3.48 19.05 -1.90
CA GLY A 242 -3.83 18.44 -3.19
C GLY A 242 -2.98 17.22 -3.55
N LEU A 243 -3.11 16.74 -4.79
CA LEU A 243 -2.45 15.52 -5.31
C LEU A 243 -0.98 15.73 -5.67
N PHE A 244 -0.63 16.92 -6.15
CA PHE A 244 0.69 17.18 -6.72
C PHE A 244 1.52 18.02 -5.76
N PRO A 245 2.52 17.44 -5.08
CA PRO A 245 3.49 18.25 -4.35
C PRO A 245 4.27 19.13 -5.33
N PRO A 246 4.68 20.35 -4.94
CA PRO A 246 5.51 21.20 -5.79
C PRO A 246 6.89 20.55 -6.03
N ASP A 247 7.57 20.91 -7.11
CA ASP A 247 8.92 20.41 -7.43
C ASP A 247 9.95 20.66 -6.31
N SER A 248 9.71 21.68 -5.48
CA SER A 248 10.52 22.03 -4.31
C SER A 248 10.13 21.33 -3.02
N ALA A 249 9.17 20.40 -3.06
CA ALA A 249 8.71 19.68 -1.88
C ALA A 249 9.88 18.94 -1.21
N PRO A 250 10.00 19.01 0.14
CA PRO A 250 11.04 18.29 0.84
C PRO A 250 10.84 16.78 0.66
N VAL A 251 11.94 16.06 0.48
CA VAL A 251 11.96 14.61 0.43
C VAL A 251 12.31 14.07 1.82
N VAL A 252 11.46 13.20 2.34
CA VAL A 252 11.62 12.61 3.67
C VAL A 252 12.10 11.18 3.55
N ALA A 253 13.12 10.77 4.29
CA ALA A 253 13.53 9.37 4.31
C ALA A 253 12.40 8.49 4.89
N MET A 254 12.05 7.40 4.19
CA MET A 254 10.91 6.55 4.54
C MET A 254 10.99 5.98 5.97
N ASP A 255 12.19 5.76 6.50
CA ASP A 255 12.42 5.30 7.88
C ASP A 255 11.96 6.33 8.94
N LYS A 256 11.70 7.59 8.57
CA LYS A 256 11.17 8.59 9.50
C LYS A 256 9.66 8.49 9.70
N MET A 257 8.96 7.73 8.86
CA MET A 257 7.50 7.74 8.86
C MET A 257 6.88 7.07 10.08
N ARG A 258 7.49 6.00 10.62
CA ARG A 258 7.03 5.39 11.87
C ARG A 258 6.93 6.42 12.99
N ASP A 259 8.03 7.10 13.27
CA ASP A 259 8.10 8.01 14.42
C ASP A 259 7.23 9.25 14.17
N ARG A 260 7.17 9.77 12.93
CA ARG A 260 6.26 10.86 12.55
C ARG A 260 4.78 10.51 12.75
N ILE A 261 4.36 9.29 12.41
CA ILE A 261 2.98 8.83 12.63
C ILE A 261 2.66 8.80 14.12
N LEU A 262 3.56 8.26 14.93
CA LEU A 262 3.39 8.19 16.38
C LEU A 262 3.37 9.58 17.03
N GLU A 263 4.31 10.45 16.67
CA GLU A 263 4.38 11.82 17.19
C GLU A 263 3.12 12.64 16.83
N THR A 264 2.61 12.50 15.61
CA THR A 264 1.45 13.27 15.14
C THR A 264 0.10 12.73 15.66
N PHE A 265 -0.05 11.41 15.77
CA PHE A 265 -1.34 10.77 16.04
C PHE A 265 -1.46 10.10 17.41
N SER A 266 -0.37 9.94 18.15
CA SER A 266 -0.45 9.50 19.54
C SER A 266 -0.53 10.69 20.49
N SER A 267 -1.26 10.52 21.58
CA SER A 267 -1.13 11.38 22.77
C SER A 267 -0.35 10.62 23.82
N THR A 268 0.57 11.28 24.53
CA THR A 268 1.03 10.76 25.81
C THR A 268 -0.19 10.60 26.71
N ALA A 269 -0.46 9.37 27.15
CA ALA A 269 -1.38 9.18 28.26
C ALA A 269 -0.88 10.09 29.40
N ALA A 270 -1.69 11.04 29.83
CA ALA A 270 -1.42 11.73 31.08
C ALA A 270 -1.23 10.62 32.11
N GLY A 271 0.00 10.50 32.65
CA GLY A 271 0.30 9.48 33.63
C GLY A 271 -0.79 9.49 34.68
N ALA A 272 -1.30 8.31 35.02
CA ALA A 272 -2.14 8.14 36.19
C ALA A 272 -1.32 8.62 37.39
N GLY A 273 -1.43 9.91 37.68
CA GLY A 273 -1.06 10.48 38.95
C GLY A 273 -2.18 10.09 39.89
N ASP A 274 -1.91 9.07 40.68
CA ASP A 274 -2.27 8.94 42.09
C ASP A 274 -1.27 7.98 42.76
#